data_AF-A0A449B035-F1
#
_entry.id   AF-A0A449B035-F1
#
_cell.length_a   1.000
_cell.length_b   1.000
_cell.length_c   1.000
_cell.angle_alpha   90.00
_cell.angle_beta   90.00
_cell.angle_gamma   90.00
#
_symmetry.space_group_name_H-M   'P 1'
#
loop_
_entity.id
_entity.type
_entity.pdbx_description
1 polymer ?
#
loop_
_entity_poly.entity_id
_entity_poly.type
_entity_poly.pdbx_seq_one_letter_code
_entity_poly.pdbx_strand_id
1 'polypeptide(L)'
;MTDTKKQETRQPIVSKNKLLEAGAYFGHKSHTWNPKMKDFIVPNRRNKGSHIIDISKTQKYLEFAYTLVNQLASKHAQFIFVGTKKQAREAVKAAAERTKSLYVTERWLGGTLTNNETIMSRVKKMEELEAKAAKNFQGYTKKEAINFQKELDKLHKNLDGIRNMKRLPQVMIVADPNEDEIAVKEARRKKIKVIGILDTNADPDSVDFGIPANDDSAKSITLIMTILADAIVKAQGGQQLFAYQEDEKVVLPDFQSKKVEE
;
A
#
# COMPACT_ATOMS: atom_id res chain seq x y z
N MET A 1 3.92 -9.34 -51.75
CA MET A 1 4.80 -9.01 -50.61
C MET A 1 4.28 -7.76 -49.94
N THR A 2 3.47 -7.92 -48.89
CA THR A 2 3.26 -6.95 -47.82
C THR A 2 2.52 -7.69 -46.71
N ASP A 3 3.27 -8.47 -45.94
CA ASP A 3 2.79 -8.99 -44.66
C ASP A 3 2.64 -7.81 -43.70
N THR A 4 1.41 -7.32 -43.59
CA THR A 4 1.01 -6.39 -42.53
C THR A 4 1.08 -7.15 -41.21
N LYS A 5 2.23 -7.07 -40.53
CA LYS A 5 2.36 -7.52 -39.13
C LYS A 5 1.26 -6.86 -38.32
N LYS A 6 0.20 -7.61 -38.00
CA LYS A 6 -0.72 -7.31 -36.91
C LYS A 6 0.15 -7.05 -35.67
N GLN A 7 0.25 -5.80 -35.25
CA GLN A 7 0.76 -5.49 -33.92
C GLN A 7 -0.20 -6.17 -32.95
N GLU A 8 0.25 -7.22 -32.28
CA GLU A 8 -0.46 -7.78 -31.13
C GLU A 8 -0.65 -6.64 -30.14
N THR A 9 -1.87 -6.12 -30.05
CA THR A 9 -2.25 -5.18 -29.01
C THR A 9 -2.16 -5.91 -27.68
N ARG A 10 -1.00 -5.82 -27.01
CA ARG A 10 -0.85 -6.28 -25.64
C ARG A 10 -1.96 -5.64 -24.80
N GLN A 11 -2.78 -6.47 -24.19
CA GLN A 11 -3.83 -6.02 -23.30
C GLN A 11 -3.17 -5.23 -22.15
N PRO A 12 -3.56 -3.97 -21.92
CA PRO A 12 -2.99 -3.19 -20.84
C PRO A 12 -3.38 -3.80 -19.49
N ILE A 13 -2.51 -3.64 -18.48
CA ILE A 13 -2.77 -4.15 -17.12
C ILE A 13 -4.06 -3.61 -16.49
N VAL A 14 -4.42 -2.38 -16.84
CA VAL A 14 -5.65 -1.70 -16.47
C VAL A 14 -6.00 -0.69 -17.56
N SER A 15 -7.28 -0.44 -17.82
CA SER A 15 -7.68 0.57 -18.80
C SER A 15 -7.39 1.99 -18.30
N LYS A 16 -7.14 2.93 -19.23
CA LYS A 16 -6.98 4.35 -18.88
C LYS A 16 -8.27 4.94 -18.30
N ASN A 17 -9.42 4.45 -18.75
CA ASN A 17 -10.72 4.88 -18.26
C ASN A 17 -10.90 4.50 -16.79
N LYS A 18 -10.44 3.32 -16.38
CA LYS A 18 -10.50 2.89 -14.98
C LYS A 18 -9.57 3.71 -14.08
N LEU A 19 -8.39 4.09 -14.56
CA LEU A 19 -7.49 5.01 -13.85
C LEU A 19 -8.12 6.41 -13.68
N LEU A 20 -8.85 6.89 -14.70
CA LEU A 20 -9.64 8.12 -14.63
C LEU A 20 -10.77 8.01 -13.61
N GLU A 21 -11.55 6.92 -13.65
CA GLU A 21 -12.66 6.64 -12.74
C GLU A 21 -12.19 6.55 -11.27
N ALA A 22 -11.03 5.95 -11.04
CA ALA A 22 -10.40 5.86 -9.72
C ALA A 22 -9.86 7.22 -9.22
N GLY A 23 -9.79 8.24 -10.08
CA GLY A 23 -9.24 9.55 -9.75
C GLY A 23 -7.73 9.55 -9.56
N ALA A 24 -7.01 8.62 -10.20
CA ALA A 24 -5.55 8.46 -10.05
C ALA A 24 -4.73 9.64 -10.61
N TYR A 25 -5.35 10.49 -11.44
CA TYR A 25 -4.71 11.61 -12.11
C TYR A 25 -4.69 12.91 -11.30
N PHE A 26 -5.51 13.01 -10.26
CA PHE A 26 -5.54 14.20 -9.43
C PHE A 26 -4.27 14.26 -8.58
N GLY A 27 -3.52 15.35 -8.70
CA GLY A 27 -2.42 15.64 -7.79
C GLY A 27 -2.77 16.74 -6.79
N HIS A 28 -1.82 17.01 -5.91
CA HIS A 28 -1.86 18.10 -4.94
C HIS A 28 -1.79 19.50 -5.58
N LYS A 29 -1.91 20.51 -4.71
CA LYS A 29 -1.86 21.93 -5.07
C LYS A 29 -0.48 22.36 -5.55
N SER A 30 -0.42 23.39 -6.38
CA SER A 30 0.83 23.84 -7.01
C SER A 30 1.90 24.41 -6.07
N HIS A 31 1.58 24.71 -4.81
CA HIS A 31 2.57 25.17 -3.83
C HIS A 31 3.19 24.03 -3.01
N THR A 32 2.58 22.83 -3.01
CA THR A 32 3.09 21.66 -2.26
C THR A 32 3.84 20.68 -3.14
N TRP A 33 3.95 20.94 -4.45
CA TRP A 33 4.55 20.00 -5.39
C TRP A 33 6.07 19.92 -5.24
N ASN A 34 6.63 18.75 -5.55
CA ASN A 34 8.05 18.51 -5.62
C ASN A 34 8.53 18.72 -7.07
N PRO A 35 9.53 19.59 -7.34
CA PRO A 35 10.05 19.83 -8.69
C PRO A 35 10.55 18.58 -9.42
N LYS A 36 11.00 17.55 -8.69
CA LYS A 36 11.43 16.26 -9.29
C LYS A 36 10.27 15.48 -9.91
N MET A 37 9.03 15.76 -9.49
CA MET A 37 7.83 15.16 -10.08
C MET A 37 7.44 15.79 -11.43
N LYS A 38 8.16 16.80 -11.92
CA LYS A 38 7.85 17.54 -13.16
C LYS A 38 7.62 16.63 -14.35
N ASP A 39 8.42 15.58 -14.50
CA ASP A 39 8.28 14.66 -15.63
C ASP A 39 6.99 13.84 -15.55
N PHE A 40 6.42 13.62 -14.38
CA PHE A 40 5.18 12.85 -14.21
C PHE A 40 3.91 13.71 -14.31
N ILE A 41 4.07 15.03 -14.37
CA ILE A 41 2.97 15.99 -14.34
C ILE A 41 2.70 16.52 -15.74
N VAL A 42 1.43 16.54 -16.14
CA VAL A 42 1.01 17.18 -17.39
C VAL A 42 1.09 18.70 -17.23
N PRO A 43 1.79 19.42 -18.13
CA PRO A 43 1.82 20.88 -18.09
C PRO A 43 0.43 21.42 -18.43
N ASN A 44 -0.36 21.76 -17.41
CA ASN A 44 -1.72 22.23 -17.59
C ASN A 44 -1.89 23.66 -17.03
N ARG A 45 -2.18 24.60 -17.93
CA ARG A 45 -2.45 26.02 -17.59
C ARG A 45 -3.90 26.28 -17.16
N ARG A 46 -4.81 25.30 -17.32
CA ARG A 46 -6.26 25.46 -17.06
C ARG A 46 -6.71 25.02 -15.68
N ASN A 47 -5.87 24.37 -14.90
CA ASN A 47 -6.26 23.90 -13.58
C ASN A 47 -6.19 25.02 -12.55
N LYS A 48 -7.25 25.11 -11.74
CA LYS A 48 -7.44 26.05 -10.64
C LYS A 48 -6.51 25.73 -9.45
N GLY A 49 -5.20 25.60 -9.68
CA GLY A 49 -4.18 25.46 -8.65
C GLY A 49 -3.80 24.03 -8.23
N SER A 50 -4.25 22.98 -8.93
CA SER A 50 -3.82 21.57 -8.70
C SER A 50 -3.17 20.94 -9.92
N HIS A 51 -2.16 20.10 -9.68
CA HIS A 51 -1.46 19.36 -10.72
C HIS A 51 -2.28 18.17 -11.24
N ILE A 52 -2.02 17.78 -12.49
CA ILE A 52 -2.54 16.53 -13.08
C ILE A 52 -1.37 15.63 -13.38
N ILE A 53 -1.47 14.39 -12.91
CA ILE A 53 -0.52 13.32 -13.18
C ILE A 53 -0.84 12.71 -14.55
N ASP A 54 0.20 12.42 -15.34
CA ASP A 54 0.06 11.75 -16.63
C ASP A 54 -0.30 10.27 -16.46
N ILE A 55 -1.56 9.94 -16.71
CA ILE A 55 -2.12 8.59 -16.61
C ILE A 55 -1.40 7.59 -17.53
N SER A 56 -0.88 8.06 -18.67
CA SER A 56 -0.13 7.17 -19.57
C SER A 56 1.19 6.75 -18.94
N LYS A 57 1.79 7.60 -18.09
CA LYS A 57 2.94 7.24 -17.26
C LYS A 57 2.51 6.34 -16.11
N THR A 58 1.43 6.67 -15.39
CA THR A 58 0.87 5.81 -14.35
C THR A 58 0.69 4.38 -14.83
N GLN A 59 0.04 4.18 -15.98
CA GLN A 59 -0.22 2.86 -16.56
C GLN A 59 1.08 2.09 -16.85
N LYS A 60 2.07 2.74 -17.48
CA LYS A 60 3.37 2.12 -17.81
C LYS A 60 4.18 1.75 -16.57
N TYR A 61 4.23 2.66 -15.59
CA TYR A 61 4.97 2.42 -14.35
C TYR A 61 4.28 1.35 -13.50
N LEU A 62 2.95 1.31 -13.49
CA LEU A 62 2.19 0.25 -12.83
C LEU A 62 2.44 -1.12 -13.47
N GLU A 63 2.48 -1.22 -14.80
CA GLU A 63 2.82 -2.46 -15.52
C GLU A 63 4.24 -2.94 -15.20
N PHE A 64 5.20 -2.03 -15.14
CA PHE A 64 6.56 -2.34 -14.74
C PHE A 64 6.65 -2.78 -13.27
N ALA A 65 5.99 -2.07 -12.35
CA ALA A 65 5.91 -2.46 -10.94
C ALA A 65 5.29 -3.84 -10.76
N TYR A 66 4.19 -4.11 -11.47
CA TYR A 66 3.55 -5.42 -11.47
C TYR A 66 4.53 -6.52 -11.88
N THR A 67 5.27 -6.30 -12.97
CA THR A 67 6.26 -7.26 -13.47
C THR A 67 7.38 -7.48 -12.45
N LEU A 68 7.91 -6.41 -11.85
CA LEU A 68 8.94 -6.46 -10.82
C LEU A 68 8.47 -7.22 -9.57
N VAL A 69 7.27 -6.91 -9.07
CA VAL A 69 6.66 -7.58 -7.91
C VAL A 69 6.43 -9.06 -8.20
N ASN A 70 5.94 -9.40 -9.40
CA ASN A 70 5.72 -10.79 -9.80
C ASN A 70 7.04 -11.59 -9.84
N GLN A 71 8.12 -11.00 -10.38
CA GLN A 71 9.44 -11.62 -10.39
C GLN A 71 10.00 -11.83 -8.98
N LEU A 72 9.84 -10.86 -8.08
CA LEU A 72 10.29 -10.96 -6.69
C LEU A 72 9.46 -12.00 -5.92
N ALA A 73 8.15 -12.04 -6.15
CA ALA A 73 7.25 -13.02 -5.55
C ALA A 73 7.57 -14.45 -6.02
N SER A 74 7.93 -14.63 -7.31
CA SER A 74 8.36 -15.93 -7.84
C SER A 74 9.63 -16.44 -7.16
N LYS A 75 10.49 -15.54 -6.68
CA LYS A 75 11.67 -15.84 -5.86
C LYS A 75 11.36 -16.02 -4.36
N HIS A 76 10.09 -16.14 -3.99
CA HIS A 76 9.63 -16.33 -2.62
C HIS A 76 10.06 -15.19 -1.65
N ALA A 77 10.16 -13.97 -2.19
CA ALA A 77 10.37 -12.78 -1.38
C ALA A 77 9.17 -12.54 -0.46
N GLN A 78 9.44 -12.04 0.75
CA GLN A 78 8.43 -11.55 1.68
C GLN A 78 8.18 -10.07 1.47
N PHE A 79 6.90 -9.72 1.47
CA PHE A 79 6.41 -8.37 1.26
C PHE A 79 5.82 -7.81 2.56
N ILE A 80 5.97 -6.50 2.73
CA ILE A 80 5.23 -5.73 3.73
C ILE A 80 4.47 -4.60 3.03
N PHE A 81 3.17 -4.51 3.28
CA PHE A 81 2.33 -3.43 2.80
C PHE A 81 2.18 -2.35 3.88
N VAL A 82 2.40 -1.10 3.54
CA VAL A 82 2.36 0.02 4.49
C VAL A 82 1.43 1.10 3.98
N GLY A 83 0.53 1.58 4.84
CA GLY A 83 -0.30 2.74 4.56
C GLY A 83 -1.09 3.14 5.79
N THR A 84 -0.62 4.17 6.49
CA THR A 84 -1.25 4.66 7.73
C THR A 84 -2.34 5.70 7.50
N LYS A 85 -2.32 6.33 6.31
CA LYS A 85 -3.35 7.26 5.83
C LYS A 85 -4.74 6.59 5.82
N LYS A 86 -5.77 7.29 6.27
CA LYS A 86 -7.15 6.75 6.45
C LYS A 86 -7.68 6.10 5.17
N GLN A 87 -7.42 6.70 4.02
CA GLN A 87 -7.86 6.24 2.69
C GLN A 87 -7.14 4.97 2.22
N ALA A 88 -5.95 4.68 2.77
CA ALA A 88 -5.13 3.53 2.39
C ALA A 88 -5.36 2.28 3.26
N ARG A 89 -5.84 2.44 4.51
CA ARG A 89 -5.86 1.36 5.51
C ARG A 89 -6.57 0.09 5.04
N GLU A 90 -7.77 0.24 4.49
CA GLU A 90 -8.58 -0.89 4.03
C GLU A 90 -7.94 -1.57 2.82
N ALA A 91 -7.49 -0.78 1.83
CA ALA A 91 -6.82 -1.28 0.64
C ALA A 91 -5.54 -2.07 0.97
N VAL A 92 -4.70 -1.51 1.86
CA VAL A 92 -3.45 -2.12 2.31
C VAL A 92 -3.72 -3.42 3.08
N LYS A 93 -4.69 -3.42 3.99
CA LYS A 93 -5.07 -4.62 4.75
C LYS A 93 -5.58 -5.73 3.82
N ALA A 94 -6.53 -5.40 2.94
CA ALA A 94 -7.12 -6.36 2.02
C ALA A 94 -6.07 -6.96 1.06
N ALA A 95 -5.16 -6.12 0.53
CA ALA A 95 -4.05 -6.56 -0.32
C ALA A 95 -3.09 -7.52 0.41
N ALA A 96 -2.76 -7.22 1.66
CA ALA A 96 -1.85 -8.03 2.46
C ALA A 96 -2.48 -9.36 2.90
N GLU A 97 -3.73 -9.36 3.37
CA GLU A 97 -4.44 -10.57 3.78
C GLU A 97 -4.57 -11.55 2.59
N ARG A 98 -4.93 -11.04 1.42
CA ARG A 98 -5.06 -11.85 0.20
C ARG A 98 -3.75 -12.50 -0.24
N THR A 99 -2.63 -11.81 -0.04
CA THR A 99 -1.30 -12.29 -0.42
C THR A 99 -0.58 -13.03 0.71
N LYS A 100 -1.18 -13.10 1.90
CA LYS A 100 -0.56 -13.55 3.16
C LYS A 100 0.75 -12.81 3.47
N SER A 101 0.81 -11.54 3.07
CA SER A 101 1.95 -10.65 3.33
C SER A 101 1.80 -9.92 4.66
N LEU A 102 2.88 -9.31 5.12
CA LEU A 102 2.85 -8.48 6.32
C LEU A 102 2.18 -7.13 5.99
N TYR A 103 1.60 -6.47 6.99
CA TYR A 103 1.07 -5.12 6.81
C TYR A 103 1.17 -4.23 8.04
N VAL A 104 1.13 -2.92 7.80
CA VAL A 104 0.96 -1.88 8.83
C VAL A 104 -0.01 -0.82 8.32
N THR A 105 -1.16 -0.68 8.98
CA THR A 105 -2.26 0.20 8.53
C THR A 105 -2.60 1.33 9.50
N GLU A 106 -2.14 1.26 10.75
CA GLU A 106 -2.54 2.22 11.78
C GLU A 106 -1.42 3.21 12.07
N ARG A 107 -0.35 2.75 12.70
CA ARG A 107 0.82 3.58 12.98
C ARG A 107 2.09 2.77 12.79
N TRP A 108 3.03 3.33 12.04
CA TRP A 108 4.38 2.80 12.00
C TRP A 108 5.10 3.09 13.32
N LEU A 109 5.49 2.03 14.03
CA LEU A 109 6.30 2.16 15.23
C LEU A 109 7.77 2.27 14.81
N GLY A 110 8.42 3.38 15.15
CA GLY A 110 9.84 3.56 14.88
C GLY A 110 10.65 2.41 15.49
N GLY A 111 11.52 1.81 14.69
CA GLY A 111 12.26 0.60 15.05
C GLY A 111 11.64 -0.71 14.52
N THR A 112 10.50 -0.69 13.84
CA THR A 112 9.86 -1.91 13.29
C THR A 112 10.81 -2.76 12.46
N LEU A 113 11.65 -2.14 11.62
CA LEU A 113 12.63 -2.88 10.82
C LEU A 113 14.03 -2.76 11.41
N THR A 114 14.36 -1.62 12.01
CA THR A 114 15.72 -1.34 12.49
C THR A 114 16.06 -1.96 13.84
N ASN A 115 15.06 -2.04 14.73
CA ASN A 115 15.10 -2.64 16.06
C ASN A 115 13.99 -3.70 16.21
N ASN A 116 13.94 -4.63 15.26
CA ASN A 116 12.87 -5.62 15.16
C ASN A 116 12.76 -6.48 16.43
N GLU A 117 13.87 -6.83 17.09
CA GLU A 117 13.86 -7.63 18.32
C GLU A 117 12.98 -7.00 19.43
N THR A 118 13.07 -5.68 19.60
CA THR A 118 12.24 -4.96 20.57
C THR A 118 10.77 -5.00 20.18
N ILE A 119 10.45 -4.86 18.90
CA ILE A 119 9.08 -4.89 18.41
C ILE A 119 8.49 -6.31 18.54
N MET A 120 9.30 -7.34 18.29
CA MET A 120 8.88 -8.73 18.50
C MET A 120 8.66 -9.08 19.96
N SER A 121 9.40 -8.47 20.90
CA SER A 121 9.08 -8.61 22.33
C SER A 121 7.70 -8.03 22.67
N ARG A 122 7.26 -6.97 21.97
CA ARG A 122 5.90 -6.41 22.12
C ARG A 122 4.84 -7.31 21.48
N VAL A 123 5.15 -7.97 20.36
CA VAL A 123 4.27 -9.01 19.79
C VAL A 123 4.10 -10.15 20.79
N LYS A 124 5.19 -10.66 21.37
CA LYS A 124 5.11 -11.69 22.42
C LYS A 124 4.27 -11.22 23.62
N LYS A 125 4.42 -9.97 24.02
CA LYS A 125 3.59 -9.38 25.08
C LYS A 125 2.10 -9.36 24.74
N MET A 126 1.76 -9.08 23.48
CA MET A 126 0.39 -9.14 22.97
C MET A 126 -0.17 -10.56 23.14
N GLU A 127 0.57 -11.59 22.73
CA GLU A 127 0.15 -12.99 22.86
C GLU A 127 -0.02 -13.43 24.33
N GLU A 128 0.84 -12.94 25.23
CA GLU A 128 0.67 -13.16 26.67
C GLU A 128 -0.62 -12.51 27.20
N LEU A 129 -0.96 -11.31 26.74
CA LEU A 129 -2.19 -10.62 27.12
C LEU A 129 -3.43 -11.31 26.55
N GLU A 130 -3.38 -11.82 25.32
CA GLU A 130 -4.43 -12.67 24.74
C GLU A 130 -4.68 -13.92 25.59
N ALA A 131 -3.61 -14.61 26.01
CA ALA A 131 -3.71 -15.80 26.85
C ALA A 131 -4.33 -15.49 28.24
N LYS A 132 -4.09 -14.29 28.77
CA LYS A 132 -4.73 -13.81 30.00
C LYS A 132 -6.20 -13.42 29.77
N ALA A 133 -6.50 -12.78 28.66
CA ALA A 133 -7.86 -12.41 28.26
C ALA A 133 -8.74 -13.66 28.08
N ALA A 134 -8.20 -14.73 27.49
CA ALA A 134 -8.87 -16.03 27.38
C ALA A 134 -9.26 -16.65 28.73
N LYS A 135 -8.54 -16.31 29.80
CA LYS A 135 -8.84 -16.71 31.19
C LYS A 135 -9.60 -15.63 31.96
N ASN A 136 -10.23 -14.67 31.28
CA ASN A 136 -10.94 -13.53 31.88
C ASN A 136 -10.11 -12.76 32.92
N PHE A 137 -8.80 -12.67 32.73
CA PHE A 137 -7.88 -12.04 33.67
C PHE A 137 -8.04 -12.56 35.12
N GLN A 138 -8.28 -13.87 35.27
CA GLN A 138 -8.31 -14.53 36.58
C GLN A 138 -7.07 -14.19 37.42
N GLY A 139 -7.28 -13.79 38.68
CA GLY A 139 -6.22 -13.40 39.61
C GLY A 139 -5.83 -11.91 39.57
N TYR A 140 -6.47 -11.10 38.71
CA TYR A 140 -6.25 -9.65 38.64
C TYR A 140 -7.45 -8.85 39.14
N THR A 141 -7.19 -7.63 39.60
CA THR A 141 -8.26 -6.71 39.97
C THR A 141 -9.01 -6.20 38.73
N LYS A 142 -10.27 -5.76 38.89
CA LYS A 142 -11.07 -5.19 37.78
C LYS A 142 -10.35 -4.02 37.09
N LYS A 143 -9.63 -3.19 37.86
CA LYS A 143 -8.89 -2.04 37.33
C LYS A 143 -7.71 -2.50 36.44
N GLU A 144 -6.98 -3.51 36.88
CA GLU A 144 -5.88 -4.10 36.10
C GLU A 144 -6.39 -4.81 34.85
N ALA A 145 -7.48 -5.57 34.96
CA ALA A 145 -8.11 -6.23 33.81
C ALA A 145 -8.51 -5.22 32.72
N ILE A 146 -9.11 -4.08 33.10
CA ILE A 146 -9.45 -3.00 32.16
C ILE A 146 -8.19 -2.42 31.50
N ASN A 147 -7.11 -2.22 32.27
CA ASN A 147 -5.86 -1.68 31.72
C ASN A 147 -5.20 -2.67 30.75
N PHE A 148 -5.20 -3.96 31.08
CA PHE A 148 -4.69 -5.00 30.17
C PHE A 148 -5.51 -5.11 28.90
N GLN A 149 -6.84 -4.98 28.99
CA GLN A 149 -7.68 -4.97 27.80
C GLN A 149 -7.35 -3.78 26.89
N LYS A 150 -7.23 -2.56 27.46
CA LYS A 150 -6.85 -1.36 26.70
C LYS A 150 -5.46 -1.49 26.05
N GLU A 151 -4.52 -2.09 26.76
CA GLU A 151 -3.18 -2.36 26.22
C GLU A 151 -3.25 -3.37 25.07
N LEU A 152 -4.00 -4.46 25.25
CA LEU A 152 -4.21 -5.50 24.25
C LEU A 152 -4.86 -4.94 22.98
N ASP A 153 -5.94 -4.15 23.11
CA ASP A 153 -6.62 -3.51 21.97
C ASP A 153 -5.66 -2.60 21.19
N LYS A 154 -4.79 -1.87 21.90
CA LYS A 154 -3.78 -1.00 21.27
C LYS A 154 -2.70 -1.82 20.57
N LEU A 155 -2.29 -2.97 21.12
CA LEU A 155 -1.29 -3.84 20.52
C LEU A 155 -1.85 -4.49 19.25
N HIS A 156 -3.05 -5.08 19.30
CA HIS A 156 -3.73 -5.66 18.14
C HIS A 156 -3.80 -4.66 16.98
N LYS A 157 -4.30 -3.47 17.29
CA LYS A 157 -4.46 -2.40 16.31
C LYS A 157 -3.17 -2.06 15.56
N ASN A 158 -2.01 -2.14 16.21
CA ASN A 158 -0.73 -1.74 15.60
C ASN A 158 0.14 -2.92 15.11
N LEU A 159 0.02 -4.10 15.73
CA LEU A 159 0.99 -5.19 15.57
C LEU A 159 0.43 -6.43 14.88
N ASP A 160 -0.89 -6.56 14.71
CA ASP A 160 -1.50 -7.76 14.10
C ASP A 160 -0.90 -8.07 12.72
N GLY A 161 -0.70 -7.05 11.89
CA GLY A 161 -0.18 -7.22 10.53
C GLY A 161 1.29 -7.65 10.44
N ILE A 162 2.05 -7.54 11.54
CA ILE A 162 3.45 -7.99 11.61
C ILE A 162 3.66 -9.17 12.56
N ARG A 163 2.57 -9.71 13.15
CA ARG A 163 2.61 -10.83 14.12
C ARG A 163 3.42 -12.02 13.62
N ASN A 164 3.29 -12.35 12.33
CA ASN A 164 3.92 -13.51 11.70
C ASN A 164 5.30 -13.22 11.07
N MET A 165 5.94 -12.09 11.39
CA MET A 165 7.19 -11.66 10.76
C MET A 165 8.42 -12.48 11.24
N LYS A 166 8.66 -13.67 10.70
CA LYS A 166 9.81 -14.50 11.12
C LYS A 166 11.18 -13.93 10.73
N ARG A 167 11.25 -13.20 9.62
CA ARG A 167 12.45 -12.53 9.10
C ARG A 167 12.04 -11.18 8.51
N LEU A 168 13.00 -10.29 8.30
CA LEU A 168 12.72 -9.00 7.67
C LEU A 168 12.17 -9.21 6.25
N PRO A 169 11.18 -8.42 5.81
CA PRO A 169 10.69 -8.45 4.44
C PRO A 169 11.79 -7.98 3.48
N GLN A 170 11.72 -8.44 2.22
CA GLN A 170 12.66 -8.02 1.17
C GLN A 170 12.13 -6.83 0.38
N VAL A 171 10.80 -6.66 0.35
CA VAL A 171 10.12 -5.61 -0.40
C VAL A 171 9.07 -4.94 0.47
N MET A 172 9.05 -3.61 0.46
CA MET A 172 8.02 -2.77 1.04
C MET A 172 7.19 -2.16 -0.09
N ILE A 173 5.87 -2.28 0.00
CA ILE A 173 4.91 -1.59 -0.85
C ILE A 173 4.22 -0.54 0.01
N VAL A 174 4.38 0.74 -0.31
CA VAL A 174 3.90 1.88 0.50
C VAL A 174 2.87 2.72 -0.23
N ALA A 175 1.79 3.10 0.45
CA ALA A 175 0.70 3.89 -0.11
C ALA A 175 1.05 5.37 -0.27
N ASP A 176 1.79 5.94 0.69
CA ASP A 176 2.25 7.33 0.65
C ASP A 176 3.61 7.40 1.35
N PRO A 177 4.73 7.55 0.60
CA PRO A 177 6.07 7.66 1.16
C PRO A 177 6.28 8.89 2.05
N ASN A 178 5.50 9.96 1.88
CA ASN A 178 5.62 11.17 2.70
C ASN A 178 4.94 10.97 4.06
N GLU A 179 3.75 10.38 4.08
CA GLU A 179 3.04 10.06 5.33
C GLU A 179 3.80 8.99 6.13
N ASP A 180 4.32 7.97 5.44
CA ASP A 180 5.04 6.83 6.04
C ASP A 180 6.58 6.98 5.93
N GLU A 181 7.11 8.20 6.03
CA GLU A 181 8.53 8.51 5.80
C GLU A 181 9.49 7.72 6.71
N ILE A 182 9.10 7.48 7.96
CA ILE A 182 9.89 6.69 8.92
C ILE A 182 10.04 5.24 8.43
N ALA A 183 8.96 4.65 7.90
CA ALA A 183 8.98 3.29 7.38
C ALA A 183 9.94 3.18 6.18
N VAL A 184 9.85 4.14 5.26
CA VAL A 184 10.71 4.22 4.07
C VAL A 184 12.18 4.38 4.46
N LYS A 185 12.49 5.29 5.39
CA LYS A 185 13.85 5.50 5.91
C LYS A 185 14.42 4.22 6.54
N GLU A 186 13.63 3.52 7.35
CA GLU A 186 14.05 2.27 7.96
C GLU A 186 14.27 1.16 6.93
N ALA A 187 13.37 1.03 5.95
CA ALA A 187 13.48 0.06 4.87
C ALA A 187 14.79 0.26 4.09
N ARG A 188 15.09 1.51 3.69
CA ARG A 188 16.35 1.83 3.00
C ARG A 188 17.58 1.50 3.83
N ARG A 189 17.58 1.84 5.13
CA ARG A 189 18.69 1.48 6.05
C ARG A 189 18.91 -0.03 6.14
N LYS A 190 17.84 -0.82 6.03
CA LYS A 190 17.91 -2.29 6.02
C LYS A 190 18.03 -2.89 4.60
N LYS A 191 18.24 -2.07 3.58
CA LYS A 191 18.37 -2.48 2.16
C LYS A 191 17.14 -3.22 1.62
N ILE A 192 15.98 -2.95 2.20
CA ILE A 192 14.67 -3.45 1.75
C ILE A 192 14.25 -2.59 0.56
N LYS A 193 13.79 -3.22 -0.52
CA LYS A 193 13.35 -2.51 -1.73
C LYS A 193 12.02 -1.83 -1.51
N VAL A 194 11.91 -0.55 -1.84
CA VAL A 194 10.69 0.24 -1.61
C VAL A 194 10.00 0.53 -2.95
N ILE A 195 8.75 0.09 -3.07
CA ILE A 195 7.85 0.41 -4.17
C ILE A 195 6.74 1.28 -3.59
N GLY A 196 6.50 2.47 -4.13
CA GLY A 196 5.53 3.42 -3.57
C GLY A 196 4.62 4.05 -4.61
N ILE A 197 3.44 4.49 -4.18
CA ILE A 197 2.64 5.46 -4.95
C ILE A 197 3.26 6.84 -4.74
N LEU A 198 3.43 7.60 -5.82
CA LEU A 198 3.99 8.96 -5.77
C LEU A 198 2.95 9.97 -6.27
N ASP A 199 2.40 10.76 -5.36
CA ASP A 199 1.72 11.99 -5.74
C ASP A 199 2.75 13.09 -6.01
N THR A 200 2.29 14.19 -6.57
CA THR A 200 3.02 15.38 -7.00
C THR A 200 3.86 16.06 -5.91
N ASN A 201 3.60 15.84 -4.63
CA ASN A 201 4.41 16.33 -3.50
C ASN A 201 5.52 15.36 -3.07
N ALA A 202 5.52 14.12 -3.52
CA ALA A 202 6.51 13.11 -3.13
C ALA A 202 7.87 13.35 -3.81
N ASP A 203 8.95 12.95 -3.13
CA ASP A 203 10.28 12.87 -3.74
C ASP A 203 10.44 11.49 -4.44
N PRO A 204 10.60 11.42 -5.77
CA PRO A 204 10.85 10.16 -6.47
C PRO A 204 12.06 9.38 -5.95
N ASP A 205 13.06 10.06 -5.39
CA ASP A 205 14.29 9.43 -4.90
C ASP A 205 14.11 8.78 -3.52
N SER A 206 12.96 8.98 -2.88
CA SER A 206 12.63 8.35 -1.59
C SER A 206 12.37 6.85 -1.71
N VAL A 207 12.00 6.37 -2.91
CA VAL A 207 11.65 4.97 -3.20
C VAL A 207 12.59 4.37 -4.25
N ASP A 208 12.72 3.03 -4.30
CA ASP A 208 13.47 2.37 -5.38
C ASP A 208 12.65 2.38 -6.69
N PHE A 209 11.32 2.32 -6.60
CA PHE A 209 10.43 2.43 -7.74
C PHE A 209 9.11 3.11 -7.37
N GLY A 210 8.75 4.16 -8.10
CA GLY A 210 7.56 4.97 -7.83
C GLY A 210 6.50 4.87 -8.92
N ILE A 211 5.24 4.67 -8.52
CA ILE A 211 4.08 4.68 -9.42
C ILE A 211 3.42 6.05 -9.30
N PRO A 212 3.50 6.91 -10.33
CA PRO A 212 2.94 8.26 -10.24
C PRO A 212 1.41 8.18 -10.23
N ALA A 213 0.76 8.50 -9.12
CA ALA A 213 -0.70 8.50 -8.98
C ALA A 213 -1.14 9.23 -7.70
N ASN A 214 -2.43 9.53 -7.63
CA ASN A 214 -3.10 10.10 -6.46
C ASN A 214 -3.05 9.13 -5.27
N ASP A 215 -2.51 9.59 -4.13
CA ASP A 215 -2.44 8.86 -2.86
C ASP A 215 -3.49 9.31 -1.82
N ASP A 216 -4.38 10.25 -2.19
CA ASP A 216 -5.49 10.72 -1.36
C ASP A 216 -6.84 10.09 -1.74
N SER A 217 -6.96 9.57 -2.96
CA SER A 217 -8.16 8.84 -3.41
C SER A 217 -8.11 7.38 -2.95
N ALA A 218 -9.04 6.98 -2.09
CA ALA A 218 -9.20 5.59 -1.68
C ALA A 218 -9.40 4.65 -2.89
N LYS A 219 -10.11 5.11 -3.94
CA LYS A 219 -10.30 4.34 -5.18
C LYS A 219 -8.97 4.14 -5.93
N SER A 220 -8.15 5.19 -6.03
CA SER A 220 -6.82 5.14 -6.66
C SER A 220 -5.89 4.17 -5.91
N ILE A 221 -5.79 4.33 -4.59
CA ILE A 221 -4.96 3.46 -3.74
C ILE A 221 -5.44 2.01 -3.84
N THR A 222 -6.75 1.76 -3.75
CA THR A 222 -7.32 0.40 -3.85
C THR A 222 -7.02 -0.25 -5.19
N LEU A 223 -7.15 0.50 -6.29
CA LEU A 223 -6.84 0.00 -7.63
C LEU A 223 -5.37 -0.42 -7.73
N ILE A 224 -4.45 0.46 -7.33
CA ILE A 224 -3.01 0.21 -7.44
C ILE A 224 -2.57 -0.92 -6.50
N MET A 225 -2.98 -0.88 -5.23
CA MET A 225 -2.61 -1.90 -4.24
C MET A 225 -3.14 -3.28 -4.61
N THR A 226 -4.37 -3.36 -5.12
CA THR A 226 -4.95 -4.63 -5.58
C THR A 226 -4.20 -5.18 -6.79
N ILE A 227 -3.83 -4.33 -7.76
CA ILE A 227 -3.03 -4.75 -8.93
C ILE A 227 -1.64 -5.24 -8.50
N LEU A 228 -0.97 -4.58 -7.56
CA LEU A 228 0.32 -5.06 -7.04
C LEU A 228 0.17 -6.36 -6.25
N ALA A 229 -0.91 -6.53 -5.49
CA ALA A 229 -1.22 -7.79 -4.84
C ALA A 229 -1.54 -8.90 -5.85
N ASP A 230 -2.16 -8.59 -7.00
CA ASP A 230 -2.38 -9.56 -8.08
C ASP A 230 -1.07 -10.11 -8.64
N ALA A 231 -0.02 -9.27 -8.72
CA ALA A 231 1.30 -9.74 -9.13
C ALA A 231 1.85 -10.83 -8.20
N ILE A 232 1.67 -10.64 -6.88
CA ILE A 232 2.09 -11.61 -5.86
C ILE A 232 1.23 -12.88 -5.95
N VAL A 233 -0.09 -12.74 -5.97
CA VAL A 233 -1.02 -13.88 -6.06
C VAL A 233 -0.78 -14.68 -7.34
N LYS A 234 -0.53 -14.02 -8.47
CA LYS A 234 -0.24 -14.68 -9.73
C LYS A 234 1.05 -15.51 -9.66
N ALA A 235 2.10 -14.99 -9.02
CA ALA A 235 3.34 -15.73 -8.80
C ALA A 235 3.13 -16.96 -7.88
N GLN A 236 2.17 -16.87 -6.96
CA GLN A 236 1.75 -17.97 -6.08
C GLN A 236 0.76 -18.96 -6.76
N GLY A 237 0.42 -18.75 -8.04
CA GLY A 237 -0.51 -19.60 -8.79
C GLY A 237 -2.00 -19.33 -8.54
N GLY A 238 -2.34 -18.23 -7.86
CA GLY A 238 -3.72 -17.84 -7.60
C GLY A 238 -4.36 -16.98 -8.70
N GLN A 239 -5.63 -16.64 -8.49
CA GLN A 239 -6.41 -15.81 -9.41
C GLN A 239 -6.21 -14.30 -9.15
N GLN A 240 -6.10 -13.55 -10.24
CA GLN A 240 -5.97 -12.09 -10.23
C GLN A 240 -7.35 -11.44 -10.15
N LEU A 241 -7.49 -10.35 -9.39
CA LEU A 241 -8.74 -9.62 -9.21
C LEU A 241 -8.93 -8.50 -10.23
N PHE A 242 -7.92 -7.65 -10.43
CA PHE A 242 -8.01 -6.46 -11.27
C PHE A 242 -7.04 -6.50 -12.46
N ALA A 243 -5.82 -6.99 -12.27
CA ALA A 243 -4.80 -6.99 -13.32
C ALA A 243 -5.26 -7.82 -14.53
N TYR A 244 -5.23 -7.19 -15.71
CA TYR A 244 -5.67 -7.76 -17.00
C TYR A 244 -7.14 -8.20 -17.04
N GLN A 245 -7.96 -7.76 -16.09
CA GLN A 245 -9.40 -7.98 -16.13
C GLN A 245 -10.11 -6.89 -16.94
N GLU A 246 -11.33 -7.20 -17.37
CA GLU A 246 -12.23 -6.23 -17.98
C GLU A 246 -12.72 -5.21 -16.95
N ASP A 247 -13.00 -3.98 -17.39
CA ASP A 247 -13.35 -2.87 -16.50
C ASP A 247 -14.57 -3.15 -15.61
N GLU A 248 -15.51 -3.99 -16.07
CA GLU A 248 -16.70 -4.42 -15.32
C GLU A 248 -16.37 -5.28 -14.09
N LYS A 249 -15.26 -6.02 -14.14
CA LYS A 249 -14.80 -6.88 -13.04
C LYS A 249 -13.96 -6.11 -12.03
N VAL A 250 -13.50 -4.91 -12.39
CA VAL A 250 -12.73 -4.03 -11.49
C VAL A 250 -13.69 -3.20 -10.64
N VAL A 251 -14.06 -3.74 -9.48
CA VAL A 251 -14.95 -3.05 -8.53
C VAL A 251 -14.13 -2.12 -7.64
N LEU A 252 -14.38 -0.81 -7.75
CA LEU A 252 -13.79 0.20 -6.89
C LEU A 252 -14.65 0.39 -5.63
N PRO A 253 -14.06 0.75 -4.48
CA PRO A 253 -14.83 0.96 -3.26
C PRO A 253 -15.82 2.12 -3.43
N ASP A 254 -17.08 1.87 -3.08
CA ASP A 254 -18.09 2.92 -2.95
C ASP A 254 -17.85 3.65 -1.63
N PHE A 255 -17.39 4.89 -1.72
CA PHE A 255 -17.33 5.75 -0.55
C PHE A 255 -18.77 6.15 -0.21
N GLN A 256 -19.40 5.42 0.72
CA GLN A 256 -20.49 6.00 1.48
C GLN A 256 -19.89 7.18 2.24
N SER A 257 -20.13 8.40 1.74
CA SER A 257 -20.03 9.55 2.61
C SER A 257 -20.99 9.27 3.75
N LYS A 258 -20.47 8.85 4.91
CA LYS A 258 -21.21 8.99 6.15
C LYS A 258 -21.52 10.47 6.23
N LYS A 259 -22.74 10.86 5.82
CA LYS A 259 -23.35 12.09 6.30
C LYS A 259 -23.20 11.99 7.80
N VAL A 260 -22.36 12.84 8.35
CA VAL A 260 -22.34 13.10 9.78
C VAL A 260 -23.73 13.68 10.02
N GLU A 261 -24.65 12.86 10.52
CA GLU A 261 -25.88 13.38 11.11
C GLU A 261 -25.42 14.26 12.27
N GLU A 262 -25.73 15.55 12.18
CA GLU A 262 -25.55 16.57 13.22
C GLU A 262 -26.34 16.22 14.48
#